data_AF-X1NYU5-F1
#
_entry.id   AF-X1NYU5-F1
#
_cell.length_a   1.000
_cell.length_b   1.000
_cell.length_c   1.000
_cell.angle_alpha   90.00
_cell.angle_beta   90.00
_cell.angle_gamma   90.00
#
_symmetry.space_group_name_H-M   'P 1'
#
loop_
_entity.id
_entity.type
_entity.pdbx_description
1 polymer ?
#
loop_
_entity_poly.entity_id
_entity_poly.type
_entity_poly.pdbx_seq_one_letter_code
_entity_poly.pdbx_strand_id
1 'polypeptide(L)'
;FAGTTNLTGGLDITVTKAGKDTTLGKVQSLIIQAEQTKIPIMRIIDSYVKWYTPTILMIAGIVLFFTSDINRAITILVISCPCALILATPTAMVAAISASARLGVLIKNVADLEIAGKMTAIVFDKTGTVTTGRLYVTKLTPAEDVEPAELLSVAASAEQMSKHPAARALQEVAKEANLTLPATDNFKETPGKGVTALVDS
;
A
#
# COMPACT_ATOMS: atom_id res chain seq x y z
N PHE A 1 -15.51 -15.23 -5.12
CA PHE A 1 -14.11 -15.48 -5.53
C PHE A 1 -13.35 -16.06 -4.34
N ALA A 2 -12.19 -16.71 -4.54
CA ALA A 2 -11.36 -17.09 -3.40
C ALA A 2 -10.97 -15.81 -2.61
N GLY A 3 -11.21 -15.79 -1.30
CA GLY A 3 -10.96 -14.63 -0.43
C GLY A 3 -12.16 -13.72 -0.14
N THR A 4 -13.35 -14.02 -0.65
CA THR A 4 -14.57 -13.25 -0.34
C THR A 4 -15.38 -13.89 0.77
N THR A 5 -15.95 -13.07 1.66
CA THR A 5 -16.81 -13.53 2.76
C THR A 5 -18.27 -13.55 2.31
N ASN A 6 -18.96 -14.68 2.50
CA ASN A 6 -20.41 -14.73 2.35
C ASN A 6 -21.08 -14.08 3.57
N LEU A 7 -21.98 -13.13 3.34
CA LEU A 7 -22.63 -12.37 4.41
C LEU A 7 -24.00 -12.94 4.80
N THR A 8 -24.73 -13.57 3.86
CA THR A 8 -26.11 -14.05 4.07
C THR A 8 -26.44 -15.25 3.18
N GLY A 9 -27.26 -16.18 3.70
CA GLY A 9 -27.79 -17.32 2.93
C GLY A 9 -26.82 -18.50 2.73
N GLY A 10 -27.38 -19.64 2.30
CA GLY A 10 -26.60 -20.82 1.89
C GLY A 10 -26.18 -20.70 0.42
N LEU A 11 -24.93 -21.10 0.13
CA LEU A 11 -24.38 -21.09 -1.23
C LEU A 11 -23.88 -22.49 -1.59
N ASP A 12 -24.33 -22.99 -2.74
CA ASP A 12 -23.72 -24.15 -3.39
C ASP A 12 -22.79 -23.64 -4.50
N ILE A 13 -21.50 -24.00 -4.46
CA ILE A 13 -20.46 -23.38 -5.28
C ILE A 13 -19.62 -24.46 -5.94
N THR A 14 -19.56 -24.45 -7.27
CA THR A 14 -18.62 -25.27 -8.03
C THR A 14 -17.25 -24.60 -8.11
N VAL A 15 -16.20 -25.33 -7.71
CA VAL A 15 -14.82 -24.85 -7.78
C VAL A 15 -14.33 -24.89 -9.23
N THR A 16 -14.06 -23.72 -9.81
CA THR A 16 -13.53 -23.59 -11.18
C THR A 16 -12.00 -23.46 -11.24
N LYS A 17 -11.36 -22.97 -10.16
CA LYS A 17 -9.90 -22.79 -10.03
C LYS A 17 -9.48 -23.00 -8.58
N ALA A 18 -8.33 -23.66 -8.35
CA ALA A 18 -7.83 -23.99 -7.02
C ALA A 18 -6.35 -23.61 -6.84
N GLY A 19 -5.94 -23.35 -5.60
CA GLY A 19 -4.56 -23.05 -5.24
C GLY A 19 -4.00 -21.80 -5.95
N LYS A 20 -2.89 -21.97 -6.67
CA LYS A 20 -2.14 -20.90 -7.35
C LYS A 20 -2.91 -20.24 -8.49
N ASP A 21 -3.89 -20.95 -9.07
CA ASP A 21 -4.70 -20.43 -10.18
C ASP A 21 -5.86 -19.52 -9.74
N THR A 22 -6.08 -19.42 -8.42
CA THR A 22 -7.04 -18.47 -7.86
C THR A 22 -6.56 -17.03 -8.04
N THR A 23 -7.49 -16.08 -7.96
CA THR A 23 -7.15 -14.64 -7.97
C THR A 23 -6.18 -14.28 -6.85
N LEU A 24 -6.36 -14.84 -5.65
CA LEU A 24 -5.41 -14.68 -4.54
C LEU A 24 -4.03 -15.29 -4.84
N GLY A 25 -3.99 -16.49 -5.42
CA GLY A 25 -2.74 -17.13 -5.83
C GLY A 25 -1.93 -16.31 -6.83
N LYS A 26 -2.62 -15.67 -7.78
CA LYS A 26 -2.00 -14.73 -8.73
C LYS A 26 -1.47 -13.48 -8.04
N VAL A 27 -2.26 -12.86 -7.16
CA VAL A 27 -1.82 -11.68 -6.38
C VAL A 27 -0.59 -12.01 -5.53
N GLN A 28 -0.61 -13.15 -4.84
CA GLN A 28 0.54 -13.63 -4.07
C GLN A 28 1.78 -13.80 -4.95
N SER A 29 1.63 -14.40 -6.14
CA SER A 29 2.76 -14.60 -7.06
C SER A 29 3.34 -13.28 -7.58
N LEU A 30 2.51 -12.25 -7.78
CA LEU A 30 2.96 -10.92 -8.18
C LEU A 30 3.71 -10.22 -7.04
N ILE A 31 3.26 -10.37 -5.79
CA ILE A 31 3.95 -9.83 -4.61
C ILE A 31 5.32 -10.49 -4.43
N ILE A 32 5.40 -11.83 -4.51
CA ILE A 32 6.66 -12.57 -4.37
C ILE A 32 7.65 -12.19 -5.48
N GLN A 33 7.18 -12.01 -6.72
CA GLN A 33 8.03 -11.57 -7.83
C GLN A 33 8.57 -10.15 -7.62
N ALA A 34 7.78 -9.24 -7.02
CA ALA A 34 8.24 -7.90 -6.72
C ALA A 34 9.32 -7.88 -5.62
N GLU A 35 9.16 -8.67 -4.55
CA GLU A 35 10.10 -8.73 -3.42
C GLU A 35 11.48 -9.29 -3.77
N GLN A 36 11.60 -10.14 -4.79
CA GLN A 36 12.89 -10.75 -5.17
C GLN A 36 13.85 -9.81 -5.92
N THR A 37 13.47 -8.55 -6.12
CA THR A 37 14.29 -7.60 -6.88
C THR A 37 15.36 -6.97 -6.00
N LYS A 38 16.64 -7.31 -6.27
CA LYS A 38 17.80 -6.69 -5.60
C LYS A 38 17.86 -5.17 -5.82
N ILE A 39 18.37 -4.46 -4.82
CA ILE A 39 18.59 -3.00 -4.81
C ILE A 39 19.50 -2.59 -6.00
N PRO A 40 19.09 -1.61 -6.83
CA PRO A 40 19.88 -1.16 -7.98
C PRO A 40 21.28 -0.62 -7.66
N ILE A 41 21.47 0.17 -6.59
CA ILE A 41 22.82 0.71 -6.27
C ILE A 41 23.81 -0.39 -5.86
N MET A 42 23.35 -1.41 -5.15
CA MET A 42 24.23 -2.53 -4.74
C MET A 42 24.77 -3.26 -5.97
N ARG A 43 23.99 -3.34 -7.05
CA ARG A 43 24.45 -3.92 -8.32
C ARG A 43 25.57 -3.09 -8.97
N ILE A 44 25.59 -1.77 -8.80
CA ILE A 44 26.65 -0.91 -9.34
C ILE A 44 27.97 -1.16 -8.60
N ILE A 45 27.94 -1.24 -7.27
CA ILE A 45 29.12 -1.56 -6.46
C ILE A 45 29.62 -2.98 -6.79
N ASP A 46 28.73 -3.97 -6.87
CA ASP A 46 29.09 -5.34 -7.25
C ASP A 46 29.73 -5.41 -8.65
N SER A 47 29.23 -4.62 -9.60
CA SER A 47 29.79 -4.54 -10.95
C SER A 47 31.16 -3.86 -10.97
N TYR A 48 31.38 -2.85 -10.12
CA TYR A 48 32.68 -2.21 -9.97
C TYR A 48 33.71 -3.17 -9.37
N VAL A 49 33.35 -3.89 -8.31
CA VAL A 49 34.23 -4.85 -7.63
C VAL A 49 34.72 -5.95 -8.58
N LYS A 50 33.87 -6.40 -9.52
CA LYS A 50 34.25 -7.39 -10.55
C LYS A 50 35.48 -6.98 -11.37
N TRP A 51 35.63 -5.70 -11.67
CA TRP A 51 36.78 -5.18 -12.43
C TRP A 51 37.90 -4.67 -11.53
N TYR A 52 37.55 -4.13 -10.37
CA TYR A 52 38.49 -3.54 -9.41
C TYR A 52 39.46 -4.58 -8.82
N THR A 53 38.92 -5.71 -8.32
CA THR A 53 39.71 -6.77 -7.68
C THR A 53 40.80 -7.36 -8.59
N PRO A 54 40.51 -7.82 -9.83
CA PRO A 54 41.56 -8.35 -10.70
C PRO A 54 42.58 -7.27 -11.10
N THR A 55 42.17 -6.01 -11.23
CA THR A 55 43.08 -4.89 -11.56
C THR A 55 44.10 -4.67 -10.46
N ILE A 56 43.68 -4.64 -9.19
CA ILE A 56 44.60 -4.48 -8.06
C ILE A 56 45.53 -5.68 -7.91
N LEU A 57 45.01 -6.90 -8.08
CA LEU A 57 45.83 -8.11 -8.04
C LEU A 57 46.89 -8.10 -9.16
N MET A 58 46.51 -7.64 -10.35
CA MET A 58 47.45 -7.45 -11.46
C MET A 58 48.53 -6.42 -11.12
N ILE A 59 48.16 -5.26 -10.59
CA ILE A 59 49.13 -4.20 -10.20
C ILE A 59 50.07 -4.70 -9.10
N ALA A 60 49.54 -5.36 -8.06
CA ALA A 60 50.35 -5.93 -6.99
C ALA A 60 51.32 -7.01 -7.52
N GLY A 61 50.86 -7.85 -8.46
CA GLY A 61 51.70 -8.84 -9.14
C GLY A 61 52.81 -8.22 -9.98
N ILE A 62 52.52 -7.15 -10.73
CA ILE A 62 53.51 -6.41 -11.52
C ILE A 62 54.58 -5.81 -10.60
N VAL A 63 54.18 -5.18 -9.48
CA VAL A 63 55.13 -4.57 -8.54
C VAL A 63 56.00 -5.62 -7.86
N LEU A 64 55.41 -6.77 -7.50
CA LEU A 64 56.17 -7.90 -6.96
C LEU A 64 57.18 -8.43 -7.98
N PHE A 65 56.79 -8.57 -9.25
CA PHE A 65 57.66 -9.07 -10.31
C PHE A 65 58.88 -8.16 -10.56
N PHE A 66 58.68 -6.85 -10.66
CA PHE A 66 59.77 -5.91 -10.93
C PHE A 66 60.63 -5.58 -9.71
N THR A 67 60.04 -5.54 -8.52
CA THR A 67 60.78 -5.12 -7.32
C THR A 67 61.30 -6.29 -6.49
N SER A 68 60.72 -7.49 -6.64
CA SER A 68 60.97 -8.67 -5.79
C SER A 68 60.78 -8.42 -4.28
N ASP A 69 60.12 -7.31 -3.91
CA ASP A 69 59.87 -6.90 -2.54
C ASP A 69 58.41 -7.12 -2.18
N ILE A 70 58.17 -8.13 -1.34
CA ILE A 70 56.83 -8.52 -0.91
C ILE A 70 56.15 -7.42 -0.08
N ASN A 71 56.91 -6.60 0.64
CA ASN A 71 56.35 -5.54 1.49
C ASN A 71 55.64 -4.48 0.65
N ARG A 72 56.18 -4.17 -0.54
CA ARG A 72 55.57 -3.22 -1.47
C ARG A 72 54.28 -3.75 -2.06
N ALA A 73 54.25 -5.03 -2.43
CA ALA A 73 53.03 -5.68 -2.93
C ALA A 73 51.92 -5.68 -1.87
N ILE A 74 52.25 -6.01 -0.61
CA ILE A 74 51.30 -5.96 0.51
C ILE A 74 50.78 -4.54 0.74
N THR A 75 51.66 -3.53 0.67
CA THR A 75 51.29 -2.12 0.84
C THR A 75 50.25 -1.68 -0.19
N ILE A 76 50.41 -2.10 -1.45
CA ILE A 76 49.45 -1.82 -2.53
C ILE A 76 48.10 -2.49 -2.24
N LEU A 77 48.09 -3.74 -1.78
CA LEU A 77 46.84 -4.43 -1.45
C LEU A 77 46.11 -3.74 -0.29
N VAL A 78 46.84 -3.33 0.75
CA VAL A 78 46.27 -2.66 1.94
C VAL A 78 45.68 -1.29 1.59
N ILE A 79 46.42 -0.46 0.85
CA ILE A 79 45.94 0.88 0.49
C ILE A 79 44.76 0.84 -0.50
N SER A 80 44.62 -0.26 -1.25
CA SER A 80 43.57 -0.45 -2.23
C SER A 80 42.23 -0.91 -1.64
N CYS A 81 42.13 -1.10 -0.32
CA CYS A 81 40.86 -1.51 0.29
C CYS A 81 39.83 -0.36 0.25
N PRO A 82 38.70 -0.49 -0.46
CA PRO A 82 37.76 0.61 -0.66
C PRO A 82 36.76 0.73 0.51
N CYS A 83 37.24 0.75 1.75
CA CYS A 83 36.40 0.74 2.96
C CYS A 83 35.35 1.86 2.98
N ALA A 84 35.75 3.08 2.60
CA ALA A 84 34.87 4.24 2.58
C ALA A 84 33.72 4.09 1.56
N LEU A 85 34.02 3.51 0.39
CA LEU A 85 33.02 3.28 -0.66
C LEU A 85 31.94 2.28 -0.21
N ILE A 86 32.36 1.20 0.47
CA ILE A 86 31.46 0.15 0.95
C ILE A 86 30.53 0.69 2.04
N LEU A 87 31.05 1.56 2.93
CA LEU A 87 30.28 2.11 4.05
C LEU A 87 29.37 3.29 3.67
N ALA A 88 29.70 4.02 2.60
CA ALA A 88 28.94 5.22 2.21
C ALA A 88 27.44 4.95 2.01
N THR A 89 27.10 3.86 1.31
CA THR A 89 25.70 3.50 0.98
C THR A 89 24.86 3.16 2.22
N PRO A 90 25.24 2.17 3.08
CA PRO A 90 24.44 1.83 4.25
C PRO A 90 24.34 3.00 5.25
N THR A 91 25.41 3.81 5.42
CA THR A 91 25.36 4.98 6.30
C THR A 91 24.36 6.03 5.79
N ALA A 92 24.38 6.33 4.48
CA ALA A 92 23.43 7.26 3.88
C ALA A 92 21.98 6.75 3.99
N MET A 93 21.77 5.45 3.78
CA MET A 93 20.45 4.82 3.90
C MET A 93 19.88 4.89 5.32
N VAL A 94 20.68 4.57 6.35
CA VAL A 94 20.24 4.67 7.75
C VAL A 94 19.90 6.11 8.13
N ALA A 95 20.71 7.08 7.66
CA ALA A 95 20.43 8.49 7.88
C ALA A 95 19.11 8.93 7.21
N ALA A 96 18.86 8.47 5.96
CA ALA A 96 17.63 8.77 5.23
C ALA A 96 16.40 8.17 5.90
N ILE A 97 16.43 6.89 6.31
CA ILE A 97 15.33 6.24 7.05
C ILE A 97 15.03 6.99 8.34
N SER A 98 16.08 7.37 9.09
CA SER A 98 15.94 8.14 10.33
C SER A 98 15.29 9.50 10.08
N ALA A 99 15.65 10.17 8.98
CA ALA A 99 15.04 11.44 8.58
C ALA A 99 13.57 11.29 8.16
N SER A 100 13.25 10.28 7.35
CA SER A 100 11.88 9.98 6.91
C SER A 100 10.97 9.61 8.08
N ALA A 101 11.45 8.81 9.04
CA ALA A 101 10.68 8.43 10.22
C ALA A 101 10.30 9.66 11.07
N ARG A 102 11.19 10.65 11.21
CA ARG A 102 10.88 11.92 11.90
C ARG A 102 9.78 12.73 11.20
N LEU A 103 9.55 12.50 9.91
CA LEU A 103 8.48 13.12 9.13
C LEU A 103 7.21 12.25 9.06
N GLY A 104 7.13 11.17 9.83
CA GLY A 104 5.99 10.24 9.81
C GLY A 104 5.94 9.33 8.59
N VAL A 105 7.03 9.25 7.81
CA VAL A 105 7.12 8.38 6.63
C VAL A 105 7.78 7.06 7.02
N LEU A 106 7.00 5.98 6.99
CA LEU A 106 7.48 4.63 7.26
C LEU A 106 7.98 3.97 5.97
N ILE A 107 9.28 3.67 5.92
CA ILE A 107 9.90 2.95 4.81
C ILE A 107 10.14 1.51 5.26
N LYS A 108 9.52 0.54 4.58
CA LYS A 108 9.64 -0.89 4.92
C LYS A 108 10.89 -1.52 4.33
N ASN A 109 11.23 -1.19 3.09
CA ASN A 109 12.42 -1.70 2.41
C ASN A 109 13.31 -0.55 1.98
N VAL A 110 14.61 -0.69 2.25
CA VAL A 110 15.60 0.34 1.89
C VAL A 110 15.72 0.52 0.36
N ALA A 111 15.44 -0.55 -0.39
CA ALA A 111 15.32 -0.53 -1.85
C ALA A 111 14.36 0.55 -2.36
N ASP A 112 13.26 0.77 -1.63
CA ASP A 112 12.18 1.66 -2.04
C ASP A 112 12.63 3.13 -2.02
N LEU A 113 13.63 3.47 -1.19
CA LEU A 113 14.18 4.82 -1.10
C LEU A 113 14.85 5.24 -2.42
N GLU A 114 15.56 4.33 -3.08
CA GLU A 114 16.19 4.59 -4.37
C GLU A 114 15.18 4.71 -5.50
N ILE A 115 14.14 3.85 -5.47
CA ILE A 115 13.06 3.88 -6.44
C ILE A 115 12.30 5.19 -6.30
N ALA A 116 11.96 5.58 -5.06
CA ALA A 116 11.28 6.84 -4.75
C ALA A 116 12.05 8.06 -5.27
N GLY A 117 13.39 8.07 -5.13
CA GLY A 117 14.24 9.14 -5.66
C GLY A 117 14.24 9.26 -7.19
N LYS A 118 13.79 8.23 -7.92
CA LYS A 118 13.69 8.19 -9.38
C LYS A 118 12.26 8.24 -9.91
N MET A 119 11.26 8.30 -9.03
CA MET A 119 9.86 8.34 -9.44
C MET A 119 9.56 9.65 -10.17
N THR A 120 8.93 9.55 -11.34
CA THR A 120 8.50 10.69 -12.16
C THR A 120 6.99 10.89 -12.16
N ALA A 121 6.24 9.87 -11.74
CA ALA A 121 4.78 9.89 -11.67
C ALA A 121 4.31 9.21 -10.39
N ILE A 122 3.21 9.71 -9.84
CA ILE A 122 2.53 9.13 -8.69
C ILE A 122 1.07 8.90 -9.09
N VAL A 123 0.61 7.67 -8.93
CA VAL A 123 -0.80 7.31 -9.13
C VAL A 123 -1.40 7.05 -7.76
N PHE A 124 -2.40 7.84 -7.40
CA PHE A 124 -3.09 7.68 -6.13
C PHE A 124 -4.34 6.82 -6.31
N ASP A 125 -4.56 5.88 -5.40
CA ASP A 125 -5.89 5.35 -5.21
C ASP A 125 -6.79 6.45 -4.63
N LYS A 126 -8.07 6.48 -4.99
CA LYS A 126 -8.96 7.54 -4.51
C LYS A 126 -9.38 7.26 -3.07
N THR A 127 -10.00 6.09 -2.86
CA THR A 127 -10.71 5.78 -1.63
C THR A 127 -9.74 5.39 -0.53
N GLY A 128 -9.68 6.16 0.56
CA GLY A 128 -8.79 5.87 1.69
C GLY A 128 -7.36 6.39 1.54
N THR A 129 -7.00 6.98 0.38
CA THR A 129 -5.72 7.67 0.18
C THR A 129 -5.94 9.17 -0.07
N VAL A 130 -6.66 9.54 -1.13
CA VAL A 130 -7.03 10.95 -1.39
C VAL A 130 -8.25 11.34 -0.57
N THR A 131 -9.19 10.42 -0.40
CA THR A 131 -10.39 10.60 0.43
C THR A 131 -10.29 9.82 1.73
N THR A 132 -11.09 10.18 2.72
CA THR A 132 -11.13 9.52 4.03
C THR A 132 -11.72 8.10 4.00
N GLY A 133 -12.27 7.67 2.85
CA GLY A 133 -12.98 6.40 2.71
C GLY A 133 -14.32 6.34 3.44
N ARG A 134 -14.76 7.45 4.05
CA ARG A 134 -16.07 7.59 4.71
C ARG A 134 -17.02 8.32 3.77
N LEU A 135 -18.20 7.75 3.58
CA LEU A 135 -19.28 8.45 2.88
C LEU A 135 -19.90 9.47 3.83
N TYR A 136 -20.30 10.62 3.29
CA TYR A 136 -21.04 11.65 4.01
C TYR A 136 -22.05 12.27 3.06
N VAL A 137 -23.19 12.73 3.59
CA VAL A 137 -24.22 13.38 2.78
C VAL A 137 -23.78 14.80 2.44
N THR A 138 -23.65 15.12 1.15
CA THR A 138 -23.22 16.45 0.69
C THR A 138 -24.39 17.38 0.36
N LYS A 139 -25.52 16.81 -0.07
CA LYS A 139 -26.69 17.56 -0.53
C LYS A 139 -27.95 16.73 -0.36
N LEU A 140 -29.01 17.36 0.14
CA LEU A 140 -30.38 16.84 0.12
C LEU A 140 -31.15 17.57 -0.97
N THR A 141 -31.91 16.84 -1.78
CA THR A 141 -32.77 17.41 -2.85
C THR A 141 -34.16 16.80 -2.73
N PRO A 142 -35.01 17.33 -1.82
CA PRO A 142 -36.38 16.84 -1.65
C PRO A 142 -37.27 17.18 -2.86
N ALA A 143 -38.41 16.49 -2.95
CA ALA A 143 -39.46 16.80 -3.90
C ALA A 143 -40.15 18.14 -3.55
N GLU A 144 -40.96 18.67 -4.47
CA GLU A 144 -41.84 19.80 -4.17
C GLU A 144 -42.75 19.45 -2.98
N ASP A 145 -42.96 20.41 -2.09
CA ASP A 145 -43.73 20.28 -0.84
C ASP A 145 -43.16 19.31 0.23
N VAL A 146 -41.92 18.84 0.10
CA VAL A 146 -41.25 18.00 1.12
C VAL A 146 -40.11 18.77 1.80
N GLU A 147 -40.12 18.81 3.13
CA GLU A 147 -39.02 19.43 3.86
C GLU A 147 -37.76 18.54 3.83
N PRO A 148 -36.55 19.12 3.72
CA PRO A 148 -35.31 18.34 3.76
C PRO A 148 -35.16 17.47 5.02
N ALA A 149 -35.67 17.94 6.15
CA ALA A 149 -35.65 17.22 7.42
C ALA A 149 -36.56 15.99 7.39
N GLU A 150 -37.74 16.11 6.77
CA GLU A 150 -38.68 15.01 6.59
C GLU A 150 -38.09 13.93 5.68
N LEU A 151 -37.51 14.33 4.54
CA LEU A 151 -36.79 13.43 3.64
C LEU A 151 -35.69 12.67 4.38
N LEU A 152 -34.84 13.38 5.14
CA LEU A 152 -33.74 12.78 5.87
C LEU A 152 -34.23 11.84 6.97
N SER A 153 -35.29 12.21 7.70
CA SER A 153 -35.88 11.38 8.75
C SER A 153 -36.39 10.05 8.19
N VAL A 154 -37.21 10.09 7.13
CA VAL A 154 -37.77 8.89 6.50
C VAL A 154 -36.67 8.01 5.89
N ALA A 155 -35.72 8.61 5.17
CA ALA A 155 -34.63 7.88 4.54
C ALA A 155 -33.68 7.23 5.56
N ALA A 156 -33.28 7.97 6.60
CA ALA A 156 -32.43 7.44 7.67
C ALA A 156 -33.16 6.36 8.48
N SER A 157 -34.48 6.51 8.67
CA SER A 157 -35.30 5.48 9.31
C SER A 157 -35.33 4.18 8.53
N ALA A 158 -35.61 4.24 7.22
CA ALA A 158 -35.64 3.05 6.36
C ALA A 158 -34.28 2.32 6.31
N GLU A 159 -33.18 3.06 6.47
CA GLU A 159 -31.80 2.55 6.44
C GLU A 159 -31.26 2.16 7.83
N GLN A 160 -32.07 2.17 8.90
CA GLN A 160 -31.61 1.87 10.27
C GLN A 160 -30.95 0.49 10.40
N MET A 161 -31.49 -0.52 9.71
CA MET A 161 -31.01 -1.91 9.80
C MET A 161 -29.92 -2.25 8.76
N SER A 162 -29.61 -1.33 7.86
CA SER A 162 -28.68 -1.53 6.75
C SER A 162 -27.23 -1.42 7.21
N LYS A 163 -26.38 -2.34 6.75
CA LYS A 163 -24.93 -2.31 7.04
C LYS A 163 -24.14 -1.57 5.96
N HIS A 164 -24.81 -1.03 4.95
CA HIS A 164 -24.15 -0.36 3.84
C HIS A 164 -23.47 0.95 4.29
N PRO A 165 -22.28 1.31 3.77
CA PRO A 165 -21.61 2.56 4.13
C PRO A 165 -22.46 3.83 3.89
N ALA A 166 -23.37 3.79 2.92
CA ALA A 166 -24.29 4.92 2.66
C ALA A 166 -25.37 5.08 3.75
N ALA A 167 -25.87 3.97 4.31
CA ALA A 167 -26.81 3.99 5.42
C ALA A 167 -26.21 4.66 6.66
N ARG A 168 -24.94 4.32 6.96
CA ARG A 168 -24.18 4.95 8.04
C ARG A 168 -24.06 6.46 7.86
N ALA A 169 -23.77 6.91 6.63
CA ALA A 169 -23.70 8.34 6.33
C ALA A 169 -25.03 9.06 6.58
N LEU A 170 -26.17 8.46 6.23
CA LEU A 170 -27.50 9.02 6.51
C LEU A 170 -27.79 9.08 8.02
N GLN A 171 -27.48 8.00 8.75
CA GLN A 171 -27.68 7.95 10.20
C GLN A 171 -26.82 8.98 10.93
N GLU A 172 -25.57 9.20 10.50
CA GLU A 172 -24.70 10.24 11.08
C GLU A 172 -25.29 11.63 10.88
N VAL A 173 -25.75 11.98 9.67
CA VAL A 173 -26.34 13.30 9.40
C VAL A 173 -27.68 13.50 10.10
N ALA A 174 -28.53 12.46 10.19
CA ALA A 174 -29.78 12.53 10.93
C ALA A 174 -29.54 12.76 12.44
N LYS A 175 -28.51 12.12 12.99
CA LYS A 175 -28.09 12.31 14.38
C LYS A 175 -27.52 13.72 14.61
N GLU A 176 -26.70 14.25 13.71
CA GLU A 176 -26.20 15.63 13.79
C GLU A 176 -27.32 16.67 13.70
N ALA A 177 -28.35 16.39 12.89
CA ALA A 177 -29.55 17.22 12.78
C ALA A 177 -30.53 17.07 13.96
N ASN A 178 -30.22 16.23 14.96
CA ASN A 178 -31.09 15.90 16.10
C ASN A 178 -32.50 15.44 15.69
N LEU A 179 -32.60 14.70 14.58
CA LEU A 179 -33.87 14.14 14.13
C LEU A 179 -34.21 12.90 14.95
N THR A 180 -35.49 12.78 15.32
CA THR A 180 -36.02 11.54 15.87
C THR A 180 -36.34 10.63 14.70
N LEU A 181 -35.78 9.42 14.70
CA LEU A 181 -36.01 8.42 13.65
C LEU A 181 -37.18 7.52 14.07
N PRO A 182 -38.31 7.52 13.34
CA PRO A 182 -39.40 6.60 13.61
C PRO A 182 -38.98 5.13 13.56
N ALA A 183 -39.75 4.28 14.24
CA ALA A 183 -39.60 2.84 14.10
C ALA A 183 -39.91 2.41 12.66
N THR A 184 -39.27 1.31 12.23
CA THR A 184 -39.48 0.77 10.89
C THR A 184 -39.88 -0.69 10.96
N ASP A 185 -40.84 -1.04 10.11
CA ASP A 185 -41.36 -2.39 9.96
C ASP A 185 -41.04 -2.95 8.56
N ASN A 186 -41.03 -4.29 8.48
CA ASN A 186 -40.87 -5.04 7.23
C ASN A 186 -39.62 -4.66 6.41
N PHE A 187 -38.49 -4.41 7.10
CA PHE A 187 -37.21 -4.10 6.45
C PHE A 187 -36.76 -5.22 5.52
N LYS A 188 -36.44 -4.86 4.27
CA LYS A 188 -35.90 -5.77 3.25
C LYS A 188 -34.80 -5.09 2.46
N GLU A 189 -33.62 -5.71 2.46
CA GLU A 189 -32.49 -5.29 1.63
C GLU A 189 -32.51 -6.08 0.30
N THR A 190 -32.52 -5.36 -0.82
CA THR A 190 -32.48 -5.96 -2.16
C THR A 190 -31.12 -5.64 -2.80
N PRO A 191 -30.24 -6.64 -3.00
CA PRO A 191 -28.92 -6.43 -3.57
C PRO A 191 -28.96 -5.66 -4.89
N GLY A 192 -28.15 -4.60 -4.98
CA GLY A 192 -28.07 -3.73 -6.17
C GLY A 192 -29.27 -2.81 -6.41
N LYS A 193 -30.28 -2.81 -5.51
CA LYS A 193 -31.47 -1.94 -5.62
C LYS A 193 -31.71 -1.07 -4.38
N GLY A 194 -31.12 -1.41 -3.23
CA GLY A 194 -31.23 -0.64 -1.98
C GLY A 194 -32.12 -1.33 -0.95
N VAL A 195 -32.70 -0.55 -0.04
CA VAL A 195 -33.56 -1.05 1.04
C VAL A 195 -35.01 -0.64 0.84
N THR A 196 -35.91 -1.40 1.45
CA THR A 196 -37.34 -1.07 1.54
C THR A 196 -37.79 -1.31 2.97
N ALA A 197 -38.52 -0.37 3.53
CA ALA A 197 -39.10 -0.48 4.86
C ALA A 197 -40.40 0.34 4.89
N LEU A 198 -41.31 -0.03 5.80
CA LEU A 198 -42.44 0.81 6.17
C LEU A 198 -42.02 1.67 7.36
N VAL A 199 -42.12 2.99 7.20
CA VAL A 199 -41.77 3.97 8.22
C VAL A 199 -43.07 4.59 8.70
N ASP A 200 -43.41 4.42 9.98
CA ASP A 200 -44.57 5.10 10.56
C ASP A 200 -44.22 6.59 10.68
N SER A 201 -44.97 7.43 9.98
CA SER A 201 -44.81 8.89 9.95
C SER A 201 -45.86 9.56 10.80
#